data_AF-A0A928P698-F1
#
_entry.id   AF-A0A928P698-F1
#
_cell.length_a   1.000
_cell.length_b   1.000
_cell.length_c   1.000
_cell.angle_alpha   90.00
_cell.angle_beta   90.00
_cell.angle_gamma   90.00
#
_symmetry.space_group_name_H-M   'P 1'
#
loop_
_entity.id
_entity.type
_entity.pdbx_description
1 polymer ?
#
loop_
_entity_poly.entity_id
_entity_poly.type
_entity_poly.pdbx_seq_one_letter_code
_entity_poly.pdbx_strand_id
1 'polypeptide(L)'
;MKRFFALLLIAVMALSAAACGSDSDQSAPAFSNHANSEINSKEPPKEPSKEESSKAESSAPETETPKQEFIANFISIGAVDTKVNASSPNSIPLTGIETELKEGGIVLFYEDFDALKTDLTDFTVAVFEYNKIRFGYILETLYTGSADLKIEFPEDGFVLAIHSSQENYVKKVKNLTPEQTVFVHGLHLYDGADYTVEKTEKPFEIDGFVKKEGETESEWEDYLIDTVNAENPSWSYAQFEVNNYYSTANYYTAYDDEYLYLCVVVDSPYHYCPITTAKPNDMYQYECIQVKVSAENPAGDYISANFDHVANNKAVTEGVVRSYGFAVNDNGETCFYESGFTTQFTGKAACTRDDDNQTTVYEVAIPFAEFGIKPESGMSLGLTFSINSTNEADVSNGVWKNITYRDGGGVIGRNDWSKIPTITLG
;
A
#
# COMPACT_ATOMS: atom_id res chain seq x y z
N MET A 1 -28.91 -43.02 21.61
CA MET A 1 -28.59 -43.75 22.86
C MET A 1 -27.09 -43.97 22.94
N LYS A 2 -26.52 -43.99 24.16
CA LYS A 2 -25.06 -44.03 24.41
C LYS A 2 -24.45 -45.44 24.21
N ARG A 3 -23.16 -45.49 23.80
CA ARG A 3 -22.03 -46.29 24.35
C ARG A 3 -20.82 -46.09 23.41
N PHE A 4 -19.74 -45.41 23.80
CA PHE A 4 -18.66 -45.83 24.70
C PHE A 4 -18.02 -47.18 24.34
N PHE A 5 -16.78 -47.12 23.85
CA PHE A 5 -15.69 -47.97 24.30
C PHE A 5 -14.37 -47.18 24.22
N ALA A 6 -13.58 -47.23 25.28
CA ALA A 6 -12.23 -46.70 25.36
C ALA A 6 -11.26 -47.88 25.55
N LEU A 7 -10.01 -47.71 25.13
CA LEU A 7 -8.90 -48.54 25.61
C LEU A 7 -7.63 -47.71 25.64
N LEU A 8 -6.92 -47.81 26.76
CA LEU A 8 -5.75 -47.03 27.13
C LEU A 8 -4.72 -48.03 27.67
N LEU A 9 -3.45 -47.89 27.29
CA LEU A 9 -2.36 -48.59 27.97
C LEU A 9 -1.10 -47.71 28.01
N ILE A 10 -0.38 -47.79 29.13
CA ILE A 10 0.70 -46.89 29.53
C ILE A 10 1.99 -47.67 29.77
N ALA A 11 3.12 -47.08 29.34
CA ALA A 11 4.51 -47.28 29.77
C ALA A 11 5.18 -48.67 29.62
N VAL A 12 6.47 -48.66 29.26
CA VAL A 12 7.62 -48.84 30.19
C VAL A 12 8.85 -48.12 29.60
N MET A 13 9.66 -47.48 30.45
CA MET A 13 10.97 -46.88 30.09
C MET A 13 12.12 -47.88 30.27
N ALA A 14 13.22 -47.72 29.52
CA ALA A 14 14.59 -47.94 30.01
C ALA A 14 15.63 -47.26 29.10
N LEU A 15 16.69 -46.68 29.69
CA LEU A 15 17.78 -45.98 28.97
C LEU A 15 18.92 -46.92 28.56
N SER A 16 19.63 -46.55 27.49
CA SER A 16 21.10 -46.69 27.41
C SER A 16 21.68 -45.51 26.60
N ALA A 17 22.97 -45.23 26.76
CA ALA A 17 23.57 -43.95 26.37
C ALA A 17 24.78 -44.09 25.41
N ALA A 18 25.16 -42.93 24.86
CA ALA A 18 26.48 -42.54 24.33
C ALA A 18 26.75 -42.59 22.80
N ALA A 19 26.83 -41.37 22.25
CA ALA A 19 27.92 -40.82 21.45
C ALA A 19 27.98 -40.96 19.91
N CYS A 20 28.27 -39.81 19.29
CA CYS A 20 28.85 -39.56 17.95
C CYS A 20 28.00 -39.88 16.70
N GLY A 21 27.65 -38.83 15.96
CA GLY A 21 27.11 -38.89 14.59
C GLY A 21 26.65 -37.50 14.16
N SER A 22 27.04 -37.07 12.97
CA SER A 22 26.74 -35.75 12.42
C SER A 22 25.40 -35.72 11.67
N ASP A 23 25.07 -34.51 11.24
CA ASP A 23 24.23 -34.15 10.10
C ASP A 23 22.73 -33.87 10.35
N SER A 24 22.29 -32.94 9.52
CA SER A 24 21.03 -32.21 9.51
C SER A 24 19.82 -33.08 9.20
N ASP A 25 18.66 -32.69 9.73
CA ASP A 25 17.49 -32.47 8.88
C ASP A 25 16.55 -31.42 9.48
N GLN A 26 16.18 -30.43 8.67
CA GLN A 26 15.09 -29.49 8.94
C GLN A 26 13.87 -29.94 8.15
N SER A 27 12.77 -30.26 8.84
CA SER A 27 11.48 -30.52 8.19
C SER A 27 10.67 -29.22 8.07
N ALA A 28 10.80 -28.54 6.93
CA ALA A 28 9.84 -27.51 6.50
C ALA A 28 8.77 -28.13 5.59
N PRO A 29 7.50 -27.71 5.66
CA PRO A 29 6.47 -28.13 4.70
C PRO A 29 6.69 -27.45 3.34
N ALA A 30 6.41 -28.17 2.25
CA ALA A 30 6.78 -27.76 0.91
C ALA A 30 5.69 -26.96 0.17
N PHE A 31 6.11 -25.97 -0.61
CA PHE A 31 5.42 -25.56 -1.84
C PHE A 31 6.39 -25.63 -3.03
N SER A 32 5.87 -26.01 -4.19
CA SER A 32 6.64 -26.58 -5.31
C SER A 32 7.24 -25.54 -6.26
N ASN A 33 8.52 -25.71 -6.61
CA ASN A 33 9.20 -24.97 -7.67
C ASN A 33 9.25 -25.74 -9.00
N HIS A 34 8.98 -25.03 -10.10
CA HIS A 34 9.41 -25.31 -11.48
C HIS A 34 9.49 -23.98 -12.23
N ALA A 35 10.46 -23.70 -13.11
CA ALA A 35 11.78 -24.29 -13.30
C ALA A 35 12.65 -23.25 -14.05
N ASN A 36 13.89 -23.03 -13.60
CA ASN A 36 14.82 -22.16 -14.32
C ASN A 36 15.62 -22.99 -15.33
N SER A 37 15.66 -22.56 -16.59
CA SER A 37 16.53 -23.15 -17.62
C SER A 37 17.68 -22.20 -17.94
N GLU A 38 18.90 -22.65 -17.73
CA GLU A 38 20.13 -21.92 -18.05
C GLU A 38 20.25 -21.60 -19.55
N ILE A 39 20.72 -20.39 -19.90
CA ILE A 39 21.26 -20.09 -21.23
C ILE A 39 22.68 -19.55 -21.07
N ASN A 40 23.61 -20.22 -21.74
CA ASN A 40 25.05 -20.05 -21.59
C ASN A 40 25.61 -19.18 -22.72
N SER A 41 26.38 -18.14 -22.40
CA SER A 41 26.76 -17.08 -23.34
C SER A 41 28.04 -17.39 -24.13
N LYS A 42 27.98 -17.45 -25.47
CA LYS A 42 29.13 -17.29 -26.38
C LYS A 42 28.75 -16.66 -27.74
N GLU A 43 29.37 -15.52 -28.03
CA GLU A 43 29.53 -14.90 -29.36
C GLU A 43 30.88 -15.35 -30.01
N PRO A 44 31.29 -14.92 -31.23
CA PRO A 44 30.64 -14.13 -32.31
C PRO A 44 30.56 -15.00 -33.62
N PRO A 45 30.58 -14.55 -34.92
CA PRO A 45 30.62 -13.20 -35.52
C PRO A 45 29.67 -12.97 -36.75
N LYS A 46 30.04 -12.02 -37.64
CA LYS A 46 29.32 -11.45 -38.80
C LYS A 46 29.98 -11.87 -40.15
N GLU A 47 29.59 -11.46 -41.38
CA GLU A 47 28.55 -10.49 -41.81
C GLU A 47 27.67 -10.91 -43.04
N PRO A 48 27.96 -10.68 -44.35
CA PRO A 48 26.85 -10.26 -45.25
C PRO A 48 26.68 -10.95 -46.63
N SER A 49 25.41 -11.07 -47.08
CA SER A 49 24.95 -10.95 -48.49
C SER A 49 23.41 -11.09 -48.53
N LYS A 50 22.63 -10.06 -48.89
CA LYS A 50 22.16 -9.74 -50.26
C LYS A 50 21.52 -10.91 -51.04
N GLU A 51 20.20 -10.86 -51.21
CA GLU A 51 19.57 -11.00 -52.53
C GLU A 51 18.20 -10.28 -52.57
N GLU A 52 17.88 -9.66 -53.70
CA GLU A 52 16.63 -8.94 -53.92
C GLU A 52 15.55 -9.89 -54.44
N SER A 53 14.30 -9.73 -54.00
CA SER A 53 13.14 -10.27 -54.72
C SER A 53 11.97 -9.29 -54.62
N SER A 54 11.74 -8.57 -55.70
CA SER A 54 10.67 -7.59 -55.83
C SER A 54 9.33 -8.26 -56.08
N LYS A 55 8.35 -8.01 -55.21
CA LYS A 55 6.93 -8.07 -55.55
C LYS A 55 6.24 -6.81 -55.03
N ALA A 56 5.81 -5.96 -55.96
CA ALA A 56 4.92 -4.86 -55.65
C ALA A 56 3.50 -5.42 -55.49
N GLU A 57 3.02 -5.48 -54.25
CA GLU A 57 1.59 -5.58 -53.97
C GLU A 57 1.06 -4.20 -53.58
N SER A 58 -0.09 -3.85 -54.17
CA SER A 58 -0.76 -2.57 -53.99
C SER A 58 -1.46 -2.54 -52.64
N SER A 59 -0.79 -2.07 -51.60
CA SER A 59 -1.48 -1.66 -50.37
C SER A 59 -2.25 -0.38 -50.64
N ALA A 60 -3.58 -0.50 -50.67
CA ALA A 60 -4.42 0.63 -50.29
C ALA A 60 -4.05 1.03 -48.85
N PRO A 61 -4.17 2.32 -48.47
CA PRO A 61 -3.91 2.70 -47.09
C PRO A 61 -4.90 1.97 -46.19
N GLU A 62 -4.39 1.06 -45.37
CA GLU A 62 -5.10 0.65 -44.17
C GLU A 62 -5.29 1.93 -43.36
N THR A 63 -6.53 2.37 -43.21
CA THR A 63 -6.90 3.30 -42.15
C THR A 63 -6.66 2.56 -40.85
N GLU A 64 -5.44 2.69 -40.30
CA GLU A 64 -5.16 2.29 -38.93
C GLU A 64 -6.18 2.99 -38.04
N THR A 65 -7.13 2.21 -37.52
CA THR A 65 -8.03 2.68 -36.47
C THR A 65 -7.15 3.21 -35.35
N PRO A 66 -7.32 4.49 -34.91
CA PRO A 66 -6.45 5.07 -33.89
C PRO A 66 -6.34 4.12 -32.70
N LYS A 67 -5.13 3.66 -32.41
CA LYS A 67 -4.89 2.75 -31.31
C LYS A 67 -5.25 3.50 -30.03
N GLN A 68 -6.26 3.02 -29.30
CA GLN A 68 -6.69 3.66 -28.05
C GLN A 68 -5.48 3.82 -27.12
N GLU A 69 -5.16 5.07 -26.80
CA GLU A 69 -4.15 5.38 -25.80
C GLU A 69 -4.81 5.32 -24.41
N PHE A 70 -4.13 4.63 -23.51
CA PHE A 70 -4.48 4.53 -22.10
C PHE A 70 -3.40 5.24 -21.29
N ILE A 71 -3.80 5.94 -20.23
CA ILE A 71 -2.88 6.54 -19.26
C ILE A 71 -2.46 5.49 -18.22
N ALA A 72 -1.47 5.82 -17.38
CA ALA A 72 -1.00 4.92 -16.34
C ALA A 72 -2.08 4.61 -15.28
N ASN A 73 -2.99 5.56 -15.03
CA ASN A 73 -4.06 5.45 -14.05
C ASN A 73 -5.07 4.35 -14.39
N PHE A 74 -5.56 3.69 -13.34
CA PHE A 74 -6.53 2.61 -13.45
C PHE A 74 -7.37 2.49 -12.19
N ILE A 75 -8.48 1.75 -12.29
CA ILE A 75 -9.31 1.35 -11.17
C ILE A 75 -9.11 -0.14 -10.93
N SER A 76 -8.67 -0.54 -9.74
CA SER A 76 -8.65 -1.95 -9.32
C SER A 76 -9.99 -2.35 -8.72
N ILE A 77 -10.47 -3.55 -9.06
CA ILE A 77 -11.68 -4.15 -8.50
C ILE A 77 -11.30 -5.20 -7.46
N GLY A 78 -11.90 -5.11 -6.26
CA GLY A 78 -11.69 -6.03 -5.15
C GLY A 78 -10.76 -5.48 -4.07
N ALA A 79 -10.26 -6.41 -3.25
CA ALA A 79 -9.48 -6.10 -2.05
C ALA A 79 -8.15 -5.36 -2.32
N VAL A 80 -7.50 -4.95 -1.23
CA VAL A 80 -6.12 -4.45 -1.23
C VAL A 80 -5.18 -5.55 -1.74
N ASP A 81 -4.45 -5.30 -2.83
CA ASP A 81 -3.47 -6.22 -3.42
C ASP A 81 -2.21 -5.46 -3.84
N THR A 82 -1.06 -5.90 -3.33
CA THR A 82 0.28 -5.34 -3.57
C THR A 82 0.81 -5.51 -5.00
N LYS A 83 0.12 -6.29 -5.86
CA LYS A 83 0.56 -6.67 -7.21
C LYS A 83 -0.39 -6.22 -8.32
N VAL A 84 -1.43 -5.45 -7.99
CA VAL A 84 -2.38 -4.95 -9.00
C VAL A 84 -1.78 -3.81 -9.81
N ASN A 85 -2.04 -3.78 -11.11
CA ASN A 85 -1.64 -2.72 -12.04
C ASN A 85 -2.71 -2.56 -13.14
N ALA A 86 -2.54 -1.57 -14.03
CA ALA A 86 -3.47 -1.28 -15.12
C ALA A 86 -3.76 -2.47 -16.07
N SER A 87 -2.81 -3.40 -16.24
CA SER A 87 -2.95 -4.59 -17.11
C SER A 87 -3.60 -5.80 -16.41
N SER A 88 -3.89 -5.71 -15.11
CA SER A 88 -4.40 -6.85 -14.34
C SER A 88 -5.85 -7.21 -14.74
N PRO A 89 -6.26 -8.50 -14.69
CA PRO A 89 -7.60 -8.93 -15.09
C PRO A 89 -8.73 -8.20 -14.35
N ASN A 90 -8.51 -7.82 -13.10
CA ASN A 90 -9.47 -7.09 -12.27
C ASN A 90 -9.33 -5.55 -12.35
N SER A 91 -8.59 -5.01 -13.32
CA SER A 91 -8.39 -3.57 -13.50
C SER A 91 -9.23 -2.99 -14.65
N ILE A 92 -9.58 -1.72 -14.54
CA ILE A 92 -10.13 -0.87 -15.60
C ILE A 92 -9.09 0.24 -15.85
N PRO A 93 -8.30 0.19 -16.94
CA PRO A 93 -7.38 1.26 -17.29
C PRO A 93 -8.17 2.48 -17.77
N LEU A 94 -7.65 3.68 -17.47
CA LEU A 94 -8.25 4.93 -17.89
C LEU A 94 -7.63 5.43 -19.20
N THR A 95 -8.39 6.23 -19.94
CA THR A 95 -7.92 6.98 -21.12
C THR A 95 -7.75 8.48 -20.81
N GLY A 96 -8.28 8.93 -19.66
CA GLY A 96 -8.24 10.32 -19.21
C GLY A 96 -8.87 10.47 -17.83
N ILE A 97 -8.61 11.62 -17.22
CA ILE A 97 -9.15 12.09 -15.93
C ILE A 97 -9.53 13.55 -16.16
N GLU A 98 -10.77 13.94 -15.86
CA GLU A 98 -11.32 15.28 -16.15
C GLU A 98 -11.19 15.73 -17.61
N THR A 99 -11.17 14.77 -18.54
CA THR A 99 -11.07 15.04 -19.98
C THR A 99 -12.41 14.94 -20.68
N GLU A 100 -12.60 15.69 -21.76
CA GLU A 100 -13.74 15.55 -22.68
C GLU A 100 -14.00 14.07 -23.08
N LEU A 101 -15.26 13.64 -22.98
CA LEU A 101 -15.69 12.32 -23.44
C LEU A 101 -15.61 12.19 -24.96
N LYS A 102 -15.01 11.09 -25.43
CA LYS A 102 -14.73 10.80 -26.84
C LYS A 102 -15.00 9.32 -27.15
N GLU A 103 -15.18 8.99 -28.43
CA GLU A 103 -15.34 7.60 -28.88
C GLU A 103 -14.17 6.73 -28.36
N GLY A 104 -14.50 5.57 -27.77
CA GLY A 104 -13.52 4.67 -27.16
C GLY A 104 -13.04 5.07 -25.76
N GLY A 105 -13.44 6.23 -25.24
CA GLY A 105 -12.99 6.74 -23.95
C GLY A 105 -13.44 5.91 -22.73
N ILE A 106 -12.57 5.89 -21.72
CA ILE A 106 -12.81 5.47 -20.34
C ILE A 106 -12.27 6.61 -19.47
N VAL A 107 -13.14 7.44 -18.90
CA VAL A 107 -12.76 8.68 -18.23
C VAL A 107 -13.33 8.74 -16.82
N LEU A 108 -12.50 9.16 -15.87
CA LEU A 108 -12.86 9.39 -14.48
C LEU A 108 -13.05 10.89 -14.21
N PHE A 109 -14.06 11.21 -13.40
CA PHE A 109 -14.40 12.56 -12.94
C PHE A 109 -14.60 12.54 -11.42
N TYR A 110 -14.06 13.51 -10.70
CA TYR A 110 -14.09 13.66 -9.24
C TYR A 110 -14.12 15.14 -8.80
N GLU A 111 -13.73 16.07 -9.67
CA GLU A 111 -13.77 17.53 -9.46
C GLU A 111 -14.48 18.29 -10.60
N ASP A 112 -14.10 18.08 -11.87
CA ASP A 112 -14.61 18.86 -13.02
C ASP A 112 -15.82 18.21 -13.71
N PHE A 113 -16.95 18.33 -13.01
CA PHE A 113 -18.23 17.82 -13.47
C PHE A 113 -18.83 18.59 -14.67
N ASP A 114 -18.23 19.69 -15.14
CA ASP A 114 -18.68 20.39 -16.34
C ASP A 114 -18.31 19.60 -17.61
N ALA A 115 -17.18 18.88 -17.59
CA ALA A 115 -16.76 18.01 -18.70
C ALA A 115 -17.72 16.82 -18.96
N LEU A 116 -18.57 16.47 -17.97
CA LEU A 116 -19.60 15.43 -18.11
C LEU A 116 -20.91 15.95 -18.76
N LYS A 117 -21.06 17.26 -18.99
CA LYS A 117 -22.28 17.90 -19.55
C LYS A 117 -22.38 17.78 -21.09
N THR A 118 -22.14 16.57 -21.60
CA THR A 118 -22.18 16.22 -23.03
C THR A 118 -23.27 15.17 -23.30
N ASP A 119 -23.39 14.71 -24.54
CA ASP A 119 -24.28 13.59 -24.88
C ASP A 119 -23.72 12.27 -24.33
N LEU A 120 -24.46 11.66 -23.41
CA LEU A 120 -24.10 10.41 -22.73
C LEU A 120 -24.79 9.18 -23.34
N THR A 121 -25.45 9.32 -24.49
CA THR A 121 -26.17 8.22 -25.18
C THR A 121 -25.28 7.02 -25.46
N ASP A 122 -24.02 7.23 -25.86
CA ASP A 122 -23.07 6.16 -26.15
C ASP A 122 -22.23 5.74 -24.93
N PHE A 123 -22.58 6.20 -23.71
CA PHE A 123 -21.82 5.90 -22.49
C PHE A 123 -22.61 5.06 -21.48
N THR A 124 -21.87 4.19 -20.78
CA THR A 124 -22.27 3.65 -19.47
C THR A 124 -21.58 4.49 -18.42
N VAL A 125 -22.34 5.08 -17.50
CA VAL A 125 -21.78 5.96 -16.46
C VAL A 125 -22.08 5.39 -15.08
N ALA A 126 -21.04 5.23 -14.28
CA ALA A 126 -21.08 4.62 -12.96
C ALA A 126 -20.67 5.62 -11.89
N VAL A 127 -21.49 5.76 -10.86
CA VAL A 127 -21.22 6.60 -9.69
C VAL A 127 -20.73 5.70 -8.57
N PHE A 128 -19.56 6.03 -8.02
CA PHE A 128 -18.91 5.31 -6.94
C PHE A 128 -18.80 6.20 -5.71
N GLU A 129 -19.27 5.72 -4.56
CA GLU A 129 -19.24 6.44 -3.28
C GLU A 129 -18.41 5.65 -2.25
N TYR A 130 -17.69 6.34 -1.38
CA TYR A 130 -16.85 5.73 -0.36
C TYR A 130 -17.68 5.08 0.75
N ASN A 131 -17.59 3.75 0.88
CA ASN A 131 -18.31 3.02 1.90
C ASN A 131 -17.46 2.81 3.16
N LYS A 132 -17.77 3.56 4.23
CA LYS A 132 -17.06 3.48 5.52
C LYS A 132 -17.11 2.10 6.21
N ILE A 133 -18.11 1.26 5.92
CA ILE A 133 -18.21 -0.10 6.48
C ILE A 133 -17.25 -1.08 5.77
N ARG A 134 -16.90 -0.80 4.50
CA ARG A 134 -16.00 -1.63 3.68
C ARG A 134 -14.62 -1.00 3.44
N PHE A 135 -14.42 0.25 3.86
CA PHE A 135 -13.22 1.07 3.63
C PHE A 135 -12.76 1.11 2.16
N GLY A 136 -13.71 1.36 1.26
CA GLY A 136 -13.45 1.49 -0.18
C GLY A 136 -14.69 1.93 -0.94
N TYR A 137 -14.52 2.35 -2.19
CA TYR A 137 -15.62 2.85 -3.00
C TYR A 137 -16.48 1.70 -3.53
N ILE A 138 -17.80 1.84 -3.50
CA ILE A 138 -18.75 0.86 -4.06
C ILE A 138 -19.58 1.51 -5.17
N LEU A 139 -20.09 0.69 -6.10
CA LEU A 139 -21.00 1.16 -7.14
C LEU A 139 -22.36 1.48 -6.53
N GLU A 140 -22.71 2.77 -6.45
CA GLU A 140 -23.99 3.24 -5.91
C GLU A 140 -25.05 3.30 -7.02
N THR A 141 -24.76 3.99 -8.13
CA THR A 141 -25.69 4.13 -9.26
C THR A 141 -25.02 3.83 -10.60
N LEU A 142 -25.75 3.16 -11.49
CA LEU A 142 -25.32 2.85 -12.85
C LEU A 142 -26.34 3.34 -13.88
N TYR A 143 -25.89 4.23 -14.75
CA TYR A 143 -26.66 4.77 -15.87
C TYR A 143 -26.20 4.18 -17.21
N THR A 144 -27.13 4.00 -18.15
CA THR A 144 -26.83 3.52 -19.51
C THR A 144 -27.72 4.17 -20.55
N GLY A 145 -27.14 4.69 -21.63
CA GLY A 145 -27.85 4.82 -22.90
C GLY A 145 -28.95 5.87 -22.96
N SER A 146 -28.72 7.08 -22.43
CA SER A 146 -29.70 8.17 -22.45
C SER A 146 -29.02 9.53 -22.58
N ALA A 147 -29.56 10.40 -23.44
CA ALA A 147 -29.07 11.78 -23.64
C ALA A 147 -29.40 12.69 -22.44
N ASP A 148 -30.52 12.46 -21.77
CA ASP A 148 -31.04 13.32 -20.68
C ASP A 148 -30.65 12.80 -19.28
N LEU A 149 -29.45 12.22 -19.13
CA LEU A 149 -28.99 11.73 -17.83
C LEU A 149 -28.69 12.88 -16.87
N LYS A 150 -29.36 12.87 -15.72
CA LYS A 150 -28.97 13.66 -14.55
C LYS A 150 -28.17 12.77 -13.63
N ILE A 151 -26.89 13.04 -13.55
CA ILE A 151 -25.95 12.33 -12.69
C ILE A 151 -25.82 13.12 -11.40
N GLU A 152 -26.09 12.45 -10.29
CA GLU A 152 -25.84 12.99 -8.96
C GLU A 152 -24.39 12.64 -8.61
N PHE A 153 -23.60 13.66 -8.31
CA PHE A 153 -22.19 13.49 -7.97
C PHE A 153 -22.06 13.19 -6.47
N PRO A 154 -21.23 12.20 -6.10
CA PRO A 154 -21.02 11.85 -4.71
C PRO A 154 -20.21 12.95 -4.02
N GLU A 155 -20.52 13.24 -2.76
CA GLU A 155 -19.70 14.14 -1.92
C GLU A 155 -18.32 13.52 -1.63
N ASP A 156 -18.27 12.19 -1.52
CA ASP A 156 -17.07 11.44 -1.20
C ASP A 156 -16.92 10.23 -2.15
N GLY A 157 -16.40 10.48 -3.36
CA GLY A 157 -16.41 9.47 -4.42
C GLY A 157 -15.93 9.95 -5.78
N PHE A 158 -16.32 9.23 -6.84
CA PHE A 158 -15.99 9.58 -8.22
C PHE A 158 -17.03 9.01 -9.21
N VAL A 159 -16.99 9.51 -10.44
CA VAL A 159 -17.83 9.06 -11.57
C VAL A 159 -16.93 8.51 -12.67
N LEU A 160 -17.30 7.36 -13.22
CA LEU A 160 -16.61 6.69 -14.32
C LEU A 160 -17.52 6.59 -15.54
N ALA A 161 -17.15 7.25 -16.63
CA ALA A 161 -17.82 7.14 -17.91
C ALA A 161 -17.05 6.20 -18.84
N ILE A 162 -17.75 5.19 -19.38
CA ILE A 162 -17.18 4.16 -20.27
C ILE A 162 -17.96 4.18 -21.58
N HIS A 163 -17.26 4.48 -22.69
CA HIS A 163 -17.85 4.44 -24.02
C HIS A 163 -18.33 3.03 -24.40
N SER A 164 -19.44 2.92 -25.12
CA SER A 164 -20.12 1.67 -25.46
C SER A 164 -19.23 0.66 -26.22
N SER A 165 -18.29 1.15 -27.04
CA SER A 165 -17.31 0.31 -27.75
C SER A 165 -16.32 -0.40 -26.82
N GLN A 166 -16.15 0.07 -25.58
CA GLN A 166 -15.31 -0.56 -24.55
C GLN A 166 -16.05 -1.70 -23.84
N GLU A 167 -16.67 -2.60 -24.63
CA GLU A 167 -17.60 -3.64 -24.16
C GLU A 167 -17.11 -4.43 -22.95
N ASN A 168 -15.82 -4.77 -22.91
CA ASN A 168 -15.23 -5.57 -21.83
C ASN A 168 -15.28 -4.82 -20.50
N TYR A 169 -14.98 -3.52 -20.48
CA TYR A 169 -15.00 -2.70 -19.27
C TYR A 169 -16.41 -2.32 -18.86
N VAL A 170 -17.31 -2.07 -19.82
CA VAL A 170 -18.76 -1.96 -19.59
C VAL A 170 -19.31 -3.22 -18.91
N LYS A 171 -18.89 -4.42 -19.34
CA LYS A 171 -19.26 -5.70 -18.72
C LYS A 171 -18.67 -5.86 -17.32
N LYS A 172 -17.42 -5.42 -17.06
CA LYS A 172 -16.83 -5.44 -15.70
C LYS A 172 -17.67 -4.63 -14.71
N VAL A 173 -18.00 -3.38 -15.05
CA VAL A 173 -18.79 -2.49 -14.19
C VAL A 173 -20.21 -3.02 -13.97
N LYS A 174 -20.88 -3.50 -15.02
CA LYS A 174 -22.23 -4.11 -14.92
C LYS A 174 -22.28 -5.38 -14.05
N ASN A 175 -21.14 -6.03 -13.84
CA ASN A 175 -21.03 -7.25 -13.04
C ASN A 175 -20.49 -7.00 -11.61
N LEU A 176 -20.27 -5.74 -11.21
CA LEU A 176 -19.96 -5.42 -9.81
C LEU A 176 -21.15 -5.77 -8.91
N THR A 177 -20.88 -6.37 -7.76
CA THR A 177 -21.89 -6.56 -6.71
C THR A 177 -21.90 -5.34 -5.77
N PRO A 178 -23.01 -5.06 -5.05
CA PRO A 178 -23.08 -3.93 -4.12
C PRO A 178 -22.07 -3.97 -2.97
N GLU A 179 -21.45 -5.12 -2.69
CA GLU A 179 -20.43 -5.28 -1.65
C GLU A 179 -18.99 -5.18 -2.18
N GLN A 180 -18.81 -5.15 -3.50
CA GLN A 180 -17.50 -5.23 -4.13
C GLN A 180 -16.87 -3.85 -4.22
N THR A 181 -15.81 -3.64 -3.46
CA THR A 181 -15.06 -2.38 -3.47
C THR A 181 -14.22 -2.22 -4.74
N VAL A 182 -14.01 -0.97 -5.13
CA VAL A 182 -13.09 -0.54 -6.17
C VAL A 182 -12.19 0.56 -5.62
N PHE A 183 -11.02 0.76 -6.24
CA PHE A 183 -10.04 1.75 -5.80
C PHE A 183 -9.32 2.37 -7.00
N VAL A 184 -9.16 3.68 -6.98
CA VAL A 184 -8.52 4.47 -8.05
C VAL A 184 -7.04 4.61 -7.75
N HIS A 185 -6.18 4.38 -8.75
CA HIS A 185 -4.72 4.44 -8.63
C HIS A 185 -4.13 5.63 -9.40
N GLY A 186 -3.07 6.21 -8.84
CA GLY A 186 -2.36 7.36 -9.40
C GLY A 186 -3.09 8.70 -9.22
N LEU A 187 -4.03 8.76 -8.26
CA LEU A 187 -4.81 9.95 -7.91
C LEU A 187 -5.02 10.01 -6.40
N HIS A 188 -4.93 11.20 -5.83
CA HIS A 188 -5.23 11.47 -4.43
C HIS A 188 -6.69 11.97 -4.32
N LEU A 189 -7.64 11.07 -4.05
CA LEU A 189 -9.08 11.40 -4.03
C LEU A 189 -9.59 11.96 -2.68
N TYR A 190 -8.79 11.84 -1.63
CA TYR A 190 -9.14 12.28 -0.29
C TYR A 190 -7.91 12.98 0.30
N ASP A 191 -7.91 14.31 0.24
CA ASP A 191 -6.81 15.20 0.63
C ASP A 191 -6.74 15.47 2.15
N GLY A 192 -7.80 15.12 2.90
CA GLY A 192 -7.87 15.29 4.36
C GLY A 192 -6.87 14.46 5.19
N ALA A 193 -5.91 13.81 4.53
CA ALA A 193 -4.76 13.14 5.16
C ALA A 193 -3.47 13.98 5.10
N ASP A 194 -3.42 15.09 4.35
CA ASP A 194 -2.26 15.97 4.25
C ASP A 194 -2.14 16.91 5.47
N TYR A 195 -0.91 17.18 5.94
CA TYR A 195 -0.68 17.96 7.17
C TYR A 195 0.61 18.80 7.16
N THR A 196 0.72 19.69 8.14
CA THR A 196 1.96 20.44 8.43
C THR A 196 2.72 19.74 9.55
N VAL A 197 4.05 19.61 9.39
CA VAL A 197 4.94 19.05 10.39
C VAL A 197 5.69 20.20 11.06
N GLU A 198 5.44 20.42 12.34
CA GLU A 198 6.02 21.53 13.09
C GLU A 198 7.50 21.30 13.40
N LYS A 199 8.27 22.40 13.45
CA LYS A 199 9.69 22.34 13.76
C LYS A 199 9.92 22.32 15.27
N THR A 200 10.65 21.33 15.77
CA THR A 200 11.08 21.31 17.17
C THR A 200 12.32 22.17 17.41
N GLU A 201 12.38 22.85 18.57
CA GLU A 201 13.59 23.54 19.05
C GLU A 201 14.65 22.59 19.62
N LYS A 202 14.29 21.32 19.89
CA LYS A 202 15.16 20.33 20.53
C LYS A 202 15.00 18.94 19.87
N PRO A 203 16.10 18.24 19.58
CA PRO A 203 16.04 16.85 19.13
C PRO A 203 15.33 15.98 20.19
N PHE A 204 14.41 15.13 19.74
CA PHE A 204 13.80 14.11 20.59
C PHE A 204 14.83 13.07 21.03
N GLU A 205 14.67 12.57 22.26
CA GLU A 205 15.30 11.33 22.68
C GLU A 205 14.49 10.17 22.10
N ILE A 206 15.17 9.17 21.55
CA ILE A 206 14.53 8.01 20.93
C ILE A 206 14.83 6.83 21.85
N ASP A 207 13.98 6.64 22.87
CA ASP A 207 14.15 5.68 23.95
C ASP A 207 13.00 4.66 24.05
N GLY A 208 11.94 4.88 23.27
CA GLY A 208 10.76 4.03 23.18
C GLY A 208 9.64 4.46 24.13
N PHE A 209 9.67 5.68 24.66
CA PHE A 209 8.66 6.19 25.59
C PHE A 209 8.21 7.59 25.21
N VAL A 210 6.92 7.71 24.88
CA VAL A 210 6.19 8.98 24.70
C VAL A 210 6.44 9.95 25.88
N LYS A 211 6.67 9.40 27.07
CA LYS A 211 6.80 10.13 28.33
C LYS A 211 7.78 9.42 29.25
N LYS A 212 8.76 10.15 29.78
CA LYS A 212 9.85 9.56 30.58
C LYS A 212 9.41 9.24 32.00
N GLU A 213 10.08 8.28 32.62
CA GLU A 213 9.73 7.82 33.98
C GLU A 213 9.82 8.97 34.99
N GLY A 214 8.69 9.25 35.66
CA GLY A 214 8.59 10.31 36.67
C GLY A 214 8.21 11.70 36.15
N GLU A 215 8.08 11.87 34.83
CA GLU A 215 7.55 13.12 34.25
C GLU A 215 6.01 13.19 34.36
N THR A 216 5.44 14.39 34.21
CA THR A 216 3.98 14.61 34.22
C THR A 216 3.38 14.86 32.85
N GLU A 217 4.17 15.41 31.94
CA GLU A 217 3.82 15.79 30.56
C GLU A 217 4.72 15.01 29.59
N SER A 218 4.37 14.97 28.31
CA SER A 218 5.15 14.32 27.25
C SER A 218 5.69 15.38 26.29
N GLU A 219 6.90 15.21 25.77
CA GLU A 219 7.46 16.10 24.76
C GLU A 219 6.84 15.95 23.37
N TRP A 220 6.05 14.90 23.13
CA TRP A 220 5.37 14.63 21.86
C TRP A 220 3.98 15.25 21.73
N GLU A 221 3.28 15.55 22.84
CA GLU A 221 1.85 15.95 22.82
C GLU A 221 1.59 17.23 22.00
N ASP A 222 2.53 18.17 21.99
CA ASP A 222 2.48 19.40 21.17
C ASP A 222 2.57 19.12 19.64
N TYR A 223 2.93 17.89 19.26
CA TYR A 223 3.16 17.42 17.88
C TYR A 223 2.18 16.32 17.45
N LEU A 224 1.08 16.13 18.18
CA LEU A 224 0.00 15.20 17.81
C LEU A 224 -0.61 15.62 16.47
N ILE A 225 -0.60 14.71 15.50
CA ILE A 225 -1.21 14.96 14.19
C ILE A 225 -2.65 14.45 14.19
N ASP A 226 -2.87 13.17 14.50
CA ASP A 226 -4.18 12.53 14.37
C ASP A 226 -4.28 11.19 15.15
N THR A 227 -5.51 10.73 15.38
CA THR A 227 -5.85 9.48 16.06
C THR A 227 -6.37 8.44 15.05
N VAL A 228 -5.58 7.38 14.85
CA VAL A 228 -5.92 6.20 14.04
C VAL A 228 -7.04 5.40 14.71
N ASN A 229 -8.23 5.43 14.12
CA ASN A 229 -9.38 4.63 14.53
C ASN A 229 -10.38 4.45 13.36
N ALA A 230 -11.34 3.53 13.50
CA ALA A 230 -12.27 3.17 12.43
C ALA A 230 -13.34 4.24 12.10
N GLU A 231 -13.58 5.22 12.97
CA GLU A 231 -14.51 6.33 12.70
C GLU A 231 -13.82 7.48 11.94
N ASN A 232 -12.48 7.51 11.94
CA ASN A 232 -11.68 8.53 11.28
C ASN A 232 -11.63 8.28 9.76
N PRO A 233 -12.12 9.21 8.91
CA PRO A 233 -12.18 9.03 7.46
C PRO A 233 -10.81 8.89 6.77
N SER A 234 -9.72 9.32 7.43
CA SER A 234 -8.36 9.18 6.90
C SER A 234 -7.81 7.75 6.97
N TRP A 235 -8.46 6.83 7.70
CA TRP A 235 -7.94 5.49 7.98
C TRP A 235 -8.82 4.37 7.45
N SER A 236 -8.17 3.26 7.10
CA SER A 236 -8.77 2.09 6.47
C SER A 236 -8.46 0.82 7.25
N TYR A 237 -9.54 0.17 7.71
CA TYR A 237 -9.52 -1.16 8.32
C TYR A 237 -10.06 -2.24 7.35
N ALA A 238 -9.86 -2.06 6.04
CA ALA A 238 -10.41 -2.94 4.98
C ALA A 238 -10.05 -4.44 5.12
N GLN A 239 -9.00 -4.77 5.88
CA GLN A 239 -8.55 -6.14 6.13
C GLN A 239 -9.04 -6.74 7.46
N PHE A 240 -9.73 -5.96 8.29
CA PHE A 240 -10.33 -6.42 9.53
C PHE A 240 -11.73 -6.99 9.27
N GLU A 241 -12.21 -7.84 10.16
CA GLU A 241 -13.62 -8.23 10.16
C GLU A 241 -14.50 -7.02 10.48
N VAL A 242 -15.65 -6.91 9.82
CA VAL A 242 -16.54 -5.74 9.96
C VAL A 242 -17.01 -5.62 11.42
N ASN A 243 -16.86 -4.42 12.00
CA ASN A 243 -17.09 -4.09 13.40
C ASN A 243 -16.13 -4.78 14.42
N ASN A 244 -14.98 -5.31 13.98
CA ASN A 244 -13.95 -5.91 14.84
C ASN A 244 -12.62 -5.13 14.75
N TYR A 245 -12.71 -3.81 14.97
CA TYR A 245 -11.59 -2.86 14.83
C TYR A 245 -10.95 -2.61 16.21
N TYR A 246 -10.20 -3.59 16.72
CA TYR A 246 -9.71 -3.58 18.10
C TYR A 246 -8.44 -2.76 18.34
N SER A 247 -7.69 -2.41 17.28
CA SER A 247 -6.43 -1.67 17.41
C SER A 247 -6.59 -0.23 16.93
N THR A 248 -6.08 0.69 17.74
CA THR A 248 -6.09 2.14 17.51
C THR A 248 -4.70 2.70 17.75
N ALA A 249 -4.45 3.94 17.32
CA ALA A 249 -3.21 4.61 17.66
C ALA A 249 -3.36 6.13 17.74
N ASN A 250 -2.43 6.78 18.44
CA ASN A 250 -2.10 8.18 18.20
C ASN A 250 -0.76 8.24 17.46
N TYR A 251 -0.56 9.21 16.57
CA TYR A 251 0.75 9.47 16.01
C TYR A 251 1.11 10.95 16.00
N TYR A 252 2.42 11.18 16.11
CA TYR A 252 3.04 12.47 16.34
C TYR A 252 4.17 12.63 15.34
N THR A 253 4.33 13.84 14.78
CA THR A 253 5.43 14.12 13.85
C THR A 253 6.00 15.50 14.09
N ALA A 254 7.32 15.57 14.05
CA ALA A 254 8.07 16.82 14.15
C ALA A 254 9.26 16.77 13.19
N TYR A 255 9.94 17.90 13.00
CA TYR A 255 11.24 17.90 12.30
C TYR A 255 12.24 18.84 12.96
N ASP A 256 13.53 18.56 12.79
CA ASP A 256 14.62 19.51 13.06
C ASP A 256 15.55 19.67 11.84
N ASP A 257 16.75 20.23 12.01
CA ASP A 257 17.70 20.41 10.90
C ASP A 257 18.35 19.09 10.40
N GLU A 258 18.21 17.99 11.15
CA GLU A 258 18.85 16.69 10.86
C GLU A 258 17.83 15.57 10.56
N TYR A 259 16.69 15.54 11.26
CA TYR A 259 15.73 14.42 11.27
C TYR A 259 14.28 14.83 11.03
N LEU A 260 13.56 13.95 10.32
CA LEU A 260 12.11 13.82 10.38
C LEU A 260 11.76 12.82 11.49
N TYR A 261 10.93 13.23 12.44
CA TYR A 261 10.52 12.44 13.59
C TYR A 261 9.12 11.87 13.39
N LEU A 262 8.95 10.60 13.78
CA LEU A 262 7.66 9.91 13.84
C LEU A 262 7.58 9.13 15.15
N CYS A 263 6.56 9.38 15.95
CA CYS A 263 6.16 8.51 17.06
C CYS A 263 4.76 7.95 16.76
N VAL A 264 4.59 6.63 16.88
CA VAL A 264 3.28 5.96 16.78
C VAL A 264 3.05 5.16 18.06
N VAL A 265 1.89 5.37 18.69
CA VAL A 265 1.50 4.75 19.96
C VAL A 265 0.29 3.88 19.68
N VAL A 266 0.51 2.59 19.52
CA VAL A 266 -0.51 1.61 19.11
C VAL A 266 -1.09 0.91 20.31
N ASP A 267 -2.38 1.06 20.53
CA ASP A 267 -3.13 0.21 21.46
C ASP A 267 -3.57 -1.06 20.71
N SER A 268 -3.16 -2.22 21.22
CA SER A 268 -3.47 -3.54 20.67
C SER A 268 -3.51 -4.58 21.80
N PRO A 269 -4.61 -5.33 21.97
CA PRO A 269 -4.72 -6.39 22.97
C PRO A 269 -3.89 -7.63 22.63
N TYR A 270 -3.24 -7.65 21.46
CA TYR A 270 -2.35 -8.71 21.01
C TYR A 270 -0.92 -8.18 20.95
N HIS A 271 0.05 -9.09 21.05
CA HIS A 271 1.39 -8.83 20.58
C HIS A 271 2.01 -10.12 20.05
N TYR A 272 2.44 -10.10 18.78
CA TYR A 272 3.08 -11.24 18.15
C TYR A 272 4.09 -10.77 17.11
N CYS A 273 5.38 -10.98 17.40
CA CYS A 273 6.48 -10.59 16.54
C CYS A 273 7.72 -11.50 16.79
N PRO A 274 7.73 -12.72 16.24
CA PRO A 274 8.76 -13.75 16.48
C PRO A 274 10.06 -13.53 15.68
N ILE A 275 10.22 -12.37 15.07
CA ILE A 275 11.42 -12.02 14.29
C ILE A 275 12.60 -11.74 15.22
N THR A 276 13.79 -11.66 14.63
CA THR A 276 15.01 -11.28 15.36
C THR A 276 15.72 -10.15 14.64
N THR A 277 16.52 -9.38 15.37
CA THR A 277 17.40 -8.34 14.81
C THR A 277 18.31 -8.85 13.68
N ALA A 278 18.64 -10.14 13.69
CA ALA A 278 19.42 -10.81 12.64
C ALA A 278 18.61 -11.26 11.41
N LYS A 279 17.26 -11.25 11.47
CA LYS A 279 16.34 -11.70 10.41
C LYS A 279 15.03 -10.89 10.40
N PRO A 280 15.05 -9.61 9.98
CA PRO A 280 13.87 -8.75 9.99
C PRO A 280 13.00 -8.83 8.72
N ASN A 281 13.42 -9.58 7.69
CA ASN A 281 12.87 -9.48 6.32
C ASN A 281 11.39 -9.87 6.15
N ASP A 282 10.78 -10.52 7.14
CA ASP A 282 9.37 -10.95 7.14
C ASP A 282 8.49 -10.12 8.09
N MET A 283 9.03 -9.03 8.66
CA MET A 283 8.38 -8.19 9.68
C MET A 283 6.94 -7.77 9.34
N TYR A 284 6.65 -7.51 8.06
CA TYR A 284 5.31 -7.09 7.60
C TYR A 284 4.18 -8.10 7.91
N GLN A 285 4.53 -9.36 8.21
CA GLN A 285 3.57 -10.43 8.57
C GLN A 285 3.13 -10.38 10.04
N TYR A 286 3.77 -9.52 10.85
CA TYR A 286 3.70 -9.50 12.31
C TYR A 286 3.38 -8.10 12.83
N GLU A 287 3.21 -7.94 14.15
CA GLU A 287 3.02 -6.63 14.74
C GLU A 287 4.23 -5.70 14.52
N CYS A 288 4.00 -4.64 13.74
CA CYS A 288 5.00 -3.65 13.36
C CYS A 288 4.33 -2.42 12.73
N ILE A 289 5.07 -1.33 12.62
CA ILE A 289 4.74 -0.27 11.65
C ILE A 289 5.58 -0.41 10.38
N GLN A 290 5.01 -0.02 9.24
CA GLN A 290 5.69 0.07 7.95
C GLN A 290 5.60 1.52 7.48
N VAL A 291 6.73 2.21 7.45
CA VAL A 291 6.84 3.66 7.20
C VAL A 291 7.42 3.89 5.81
N LYS A 292 6.90 4.87 5.08
CA LYS A 292 7.54 5.35 3.85
C LYS A 292 7.63 6.86 3.82
N VAL A 293 8.74 7.33 3.27
CA VAL A 293 9.04 8.75 3.10
C VAL A 293 9.33 9.00 1.62
N SER A 294 8.76 10.07 1.08
CA SER A 294 9.02 10.59 -0.27
C SER A 294 9.83 11.88 -0.17
N ALA A 295 10.95 11.93 -0.86
CA ALA A 295 11.78 13.13 -1.05
C ALA A 295 11.09 14.20 -1.93
N GLU A 296 10.02 13.82 -2.62
CA GLU A 296 9.25 14.64 -3.54
C GLU A 296 7.80 14.73 -3.06
N ASN A 297 7.11 15.83 -3.39
CA ASN A 297 5.69 15.99 -3.13
C ASN A 297 4.87 14.83 -3.79
N PRO A 298 4.08 14.05 -3.04
CA PRO A 298 3.23 12.99 -3.57
C PRO A 298 2.22 13.43 -4.65
N ALA A 299 1.75 14.68 -4.59
CA ALA A 299 0.87 15.30 -5.58
C ALA A 299 1.64 15.96 -6.76
N GLY A 300 2.97 15.88 -6.79
CA GLY A 300 3.81 16.48 -7.83
C GLY A 300 4.10 15.58 -9.04
N ASP A 301 4.39 16.21 -10.18
CA ASP A 301 4.64 15.56 -11.49
C ASP A 301 5.53 14.30 -11.44
N TYR A 302 6.59 14.30 -10.62
CA TYR A 302 7.49 13.15 -10.51
C TYR A 302 6.76 11.92 -9.94
N ILE A 303 5.98 12.08 -8.86
CA ILE A 303 5.24 10.97 -8.26
C ILE A 303 4.07 10.58 -9.16
N SER A 304 3.35 11.53 -9.75
CA SER A 304 2.29 11.25 -10.74
C SER A 304 2.80 10.46 -11.96
N ALA A 305 4.06 10.63 -12.37
CA ALA A 305 4.67 9.85 -13.45
C ALA A 305 5.25 8.48 -13.00
N ASN A 306 5.40 8.23 -11.69
CA ASN A 306 6.11 7.07 -11.14
C ASN A 306 5.37 6.40 -9.95
N PHE A 307 4.04 6.56 -9.85
CA PHE A 307 3.26 6.10 -8.69
C PHE A 307 3.14 4.59 -8.59
N ASP A 308 2.95 3.89 -9.72
CA ASP A 308 2.74 2.44 -9.77
C ASP A 308 4.08 1.72 -9.62
N HIS A 309 4.42 1.34 -8.39
CA HIS A 309 5.63 0.60 -8.09
C HIS A 309 5.72 -0.76 -8.80
N VAL A 310 4.57 -1.39 -9.05
CA VAL A 310 4.47 -2.73 -9.64
C VAL A 310 4.83 -2.69 -11.12
N ALA A 311 4.41 -1.65 -11.82
CA ALA A 311 4.80 -1.37 -13.20
C ALA A 311 6.18 -0.68 -13.30
N ASN A 312 6.54 0.16 -12.33
CA ASN A 312 7.68 1.06 -12.38
C ASN A 312 8.30 1.31 -10.99
N ASN A 313 9.44 0.66 -10.70
CA ASN A 313 10.14 0.83 -9.43
C ASN A 313 11.07 2.07 -9.36
N LYS A 314 11.04 2.97 -10.35
CA LYS A 314 12.00 4.10 -10.50
C LYS A 314 12.10 4.98 -9.26
N ALA A 315 10.98 5.37 -8.65
CA ALA A 315 10.99 6.21 -7.45
C ALA A 315 11.77 5.58 -6.27
N VAL A 316 11.79 4.24 -6.18
CA VAL A 316 12.57 3.51 -5.16
C VAL A 316 14.03 3.35 -5.57
N THR A 317 14.31 3.09 -6.85
CA THR A 317 15.68 2.89 -7.36
C THR A 317 16.47 4.20 -7.52
N GLU A 318 15.80 5.35 -7.60
CA GLU A 318 16.42 6.68 -7.54
C GLU A 318 16.49 7.24 -6.10
N GLY A 319 15.98 6.50 -5.11
CA GLY A 319 16.01 6.90 -3.69
C GLY A 319 14.99 7.97 -3.29
N VAL A 320 14.08 8.36 -4.19
CA VAL A 320 13.00 9.32 -3.91
C VAL A 320 12.03 8.77 -2.87
N VAL A 321 11.59 7.52 -3.02
CA VAL A 321 10.75 6.84 -2.03
C VAL A 321 11.58 5.77 -1.30
N ARG A 322 11.71 5.91 0.02
CA ARG A 322 12.40 4.96 0.90
C ARG A 322 11.39 4.27 1.82
N SER A 323 11.58 2.98 2.10
CA SER A 323 10.64 2.16 2.89
C SER A 323 11.33 1.49 4.07
N TYR A 324 10.72 1.62 5.25
CA TYR A 324 11.23 1.11 6.52
C TYR A 324 10.16 0.29 7.23
N GLY A 325 10.57 -0.68 8.03
CA GLY A 325 9.72 -1.37 8.98
C GLY A 325 10.31 -1.28 10.38
N PHE A 326 9.49 -1.08 11.40
CA PHE A 326 9.92 -1.02 12.80
C PHE A 326 9.02 -1.90 13.67
N ALA A 327 9.63 -2.70 14.54
CA ALA A 327 8.96 -3.63 15.43
C ALA A 327 9.68 -3.70 16.79
N VAL A 328 8.94 -4.05 17.84
CA VAL A 328 9.49 -4.74 19.01
C VAL A 328 9.18 -6.22 18.84
N ASN A 329 10.15 -7.10 19.10
CA ASN A 329 9.96 -8.55 19.00
C ASN A 329 9.49 -9.16 20.32
N ASP A 330 9.12 -10.46 20.30
CA ASP A 330 8.68 -11.23 21.48
C ASP A 330 9.69 -11.24 22.65
N ASN A 331 10.95 -10.79 22.45
CA ASN A 331 11.97 -10.68 23.50
C ASN A 331 12.14 -9.25 24.04
N GLY A 332 11.35 -8.28 23.56
CA GLY A 332 11.48 -6.86 23.88
C GLY A 332 12.60 -6.13 23.11
N GLU A 333 13.14 -6.71 22.04
CA GLU A 333 14.19 -6.10 21.22
C GLU A 333 13.59 -5.27 20.08
N THR A 334 14.05 -4.03 19.92
CA THR A 334 13.78 -3.23 18.73
C THR A 334 14.41 -3.88 17.49
N CYS A 335 13.57 -4.20 16.50
CA CYS A 335 13.93 -4.73 15.20
C CYS A 335 13.56 -3.71 14.11
N PHE A 336 14.40 -3.54 13.10
CA PHE A 336 14.08 -2.71 11.94
C PHE A 336 14.39 -3.45 10.62
N TYR A 337 13.64 -3.10 9.59
CA TYR A 337 13.81 -3.52 8.20
C TYR A 337 13.90 -2.28 7.31
N GLU A 338 14.61 -2.38 6.18
CA GLU A 338 14.64 -1.33 5.16
C GLU A 338 14.65 -1.96 3.77
N SER A 339 13.98 -1.29 2.83
CA SER A 339 14.10 -1.56 1.40
C SER A 339 14.18 -0.25 0.61
N GLY A 340 15.12 -0.18 -0.34
CA GLY A 340 15.38 1.04 -1.11
C GLY A 340 16.71 1.02 -1.88
N PHE A 341 17.08 2.20 -2.40
CA PHE A 341 18.32 2.43 -3.15
C PHE A 341 19.60 2.17 -2.33
N THR A 342 19.61 2.52 -1.05
CA THR A 342 20.61 2.06 -0.08
C THR A 342 19.92 1.16 0.94
N THR A 343 20.62 0.15 1.44
CA THR A 343 20.09 -0.87 2.37
C THR A 343 20.75 -0.74 3.75
N GLN A 344 20.90 0.49 4.22
CA GLN A 344 21.32 0.77 5.59
C GLN A 344 20.61 2.02 6.14
N PHE A 345 19.66 1.80 7.06
CA PHE A 345 19.09 2.83 7.91
C PHE A 345 20.19 3.41 8.82
N THR A 346 20.32 4.73 8.80
CA THR A 346 21.32 5.51 9.54
C THR A 346 20.69 6.40 10.61
N GLY A 347 19.38 6.37 10.73
CA GLY A 347 18.61 7.02 11.78
C GLY A 347 18.66 6.33 13.13
N LYS A 348 17.69 6.68 13.97
CA LYS A 348 17.47 6.09 15.30
C LYS A 348 16.07 5.49 15.33
N ALA A 349 15.91 4.35 16.01
CA ALA A 349 14.61 3.78 16.30
C ALA A 349 14.63 3.11 17.66
N ALA A 350 13.52 3.24 18.39
CA ALA A 350 13.25 2.52 19.62
C ALA A 350 11.80 2.05 19.58
N CYS A 351 11.58 0.78 19.89
CA CYS A 351 10.26 0.18 19.96
C CYS A 351 10.12 -0.61 21.25
N THR A 352 9.04 -0.35 21.99
CA THR A 352 8.75 -0.96 23.29
C THR A 352 7.32 -1.47 23.33
N ARG A 353 7.08 -2.45 24.21
CA ARG A 353 5.76 -3.01 24.50
C ARG A 353 5.49 -2.90 25.99
N ASP A 354 4.32 -2.39 26.34
CA ASP A 354 3.74 -2.45 27.67
C ASP A 354 2.53 -3.39 27.62
N ASP A 355 2.70 -4.62 28.13
CA ASP A 355 1.64 -5.63 28.13
C ASP A 355 0.57 -5.40 29.21
N ASP A 356 0.87 -4.65 30.27
CA ASP A 356 -0.10 -4.31 31.33
C ASP A 356 -1.10 -3.26 30.81
N ASN A 357 -0.62 -2.28 30.03
CA ASN A 357 -1.45 -1.26 29.38
C ASN A 357 -1.92 -1.63 27.96
N GLN A 358 -1.35 -2.69 27.35
CA GLN A 358 -1.63 -3.15 25.99
C GLN A 358 -1.20 -2.17 24.89
N THR A 359 -0.18 -1.36 25.16
CA THR A 359 0.31 -0.31 24.27
C THR A 359 1.71 -0.66 23.73
N THR A 360 1.93 -0.41 22.44
CA THR A 360 3.22 -0.55 21.76
C THR A 360 3.65 0.82 21.23
N VAL A 361 4.83 1.29 21.64
CA VAL A 361 5.38 2.58 21.19
C VAL A 361 6.44 2.33 20.13
N TYR A 362 6.38 3.11 19.04
CA TYR A 362 7.35 3.12 17.96
C TYR A 362 7.88 4.55 17.79
N GLU A 363 9.11 4.82 18.22
CA GLU A 363 9.78 6.10 17.99
C GLU A 363 10.85 5.95 16.92
N VAL A 364 10.86 6.88 15.96
CA VAL A 364 11.77 6.87 14.81
C VAL A 364 12.27 8.28 14.52
N ALA A 365 13.58 8.43 14.30
CA ALA A 365 14.20 9.62 13.75
C ALA A 365 14.87 9.27 12.41
N ILE A 366 14.29 9.72 11.30
CA ILE A 366 14.73 9.43 9.93
C ILE A 366 15.59 10.60 9.43
N PRO A 367 16.88 10.42 9.07
CA PRO A 367 17.73 11.54 8.68
C PRO A 367 17.38 12.08 7.29
N PHE A 368 17.24 13.40 7.15
CA PHE A 368 17.08 14.04 5.82
C PHE A 368 18.27 13.77 4.89
N ALA A 369 19.45 13.51 5.48
CA ALA A 369 20.66 13.13 4.75
C ALA A 369 20.52 11.84 3.93
N GLU A 370 19.61 10.91 4.29
CA GLU A 370 19.35 9.69 3.51
C GLU A 370 18.69 9.97 2.15
N PHE A 371 18.05 11.14 2.02
CA PHE A 371 17.41 11.64 0.80
C PHE A 371 18.24 12.72 0.10
N GLY A 372 19.39 13.11 0.67
CA GLY A 372 20.17 14.26 0.21
C GLY A 372 19.48 15.62 0.41
N ILE A 373 18.44 15.67 1.25
CA ILE A 373 17.63 16.86 1.52
C ILE A 373 18.26 17.67 2.65
N LYS A 374 18.08 19.00 2.57
CA LYS A 374 18.20 19.90 3.71
C LYS A 374 16.80 20.45 4.00
N PRO A 375 16.23 20.25 5.20
CA PRO A 375 14.87 20.69 5.50
C PRO A 375 14.76 22.21 5.54
N GLU A 376 13.71 22.76 4.94
CA GLU A 376 13.38 24.19 4.95
C GLU A 376 11.86 24.36 5.05
N SER A 377 11.40 25.34 5.83
CA SER A 377 9.97 25.69 5.99
C SER A 377 9.32 25.96 4.62
N GLY A 378 8.12 25.43 4.43
CA GLY A 378 7.38 25.42 3.16
C GLY A 378 7.78 24.30 2.18
N MET A 379 8.73 23.44 2.51
CA MET A 379 9.07 22.26 1.70
C MET A 379 7.97 21.19 1.83
N SER A 380 7.47 20.69 0.69
CA SER A 380 6.51 19.59 0.64
C SER A 380 7.20 18.25 0.33
N LEU A 381 7.02 17.28 1.21
CA LEU A 381 7.54 15.91 1.14
C LEU A 381 6.37 14.92 1.29
N GLY A 382 6.63 13.62 1.27
CA GLY A 382 5.63 12.61 1.62
C GLY A 382 6.01 11.85 2.89
N LEU A 383 5.05 11.60 3.78
CA LEU A 383 5.20 10.70 4.93
C LEU A 383 3.93 9.88 5.13
N THR A 384 4.09 8.56 5.18
CA THR A 384 2.99 7.61 5.42
C THR A 384 3.46 6.47 6.32
N PHE A 385 2.52 5.84 7.01
CA PHE A 385 2.75 4.57 7.68
C PHE A 385 1.50 3.67 7.64
N SER A 386 1.70 2.37 7.86
CA SER A 386 0.64 1.46 8.27
C SER A 386 1.01 0.67 9.51
N ILE A 387 -0.01 0.22 10.25
CA ILE A 387 0.12 -0.61 11.44
C ILE A 387 -0.29 -2.04 11.07
N ASN A 388 0.66 -2.97 11.07
CA ASN A 388 0.32 -4.39 11.05
C ASN A 388 -0.09 -4.82 12.46
N SER A 389 -1.25 -5.46 12.58
CA SER A 389 -1.77 -5.98 13.85
C SER A 389 -2.24 -7.43 13.66
N THR A 390 -1.35 -8.24 13.08
CA THR A 390 -1.62 -9.64 12.74
C THR A 390 -1.13 -10.54 13.88
N ASN A 391 -2.04 -11.26 14.53
CA ASN A 391 -1.71 -12.15 15.66
C ASN A 391 -1.42 -13.60 15.20
N GLU A 392 -1.06 -14.48 16.14
CA GLU A 392 -0.72 -15.89 15.86
C GLU A 392 -1.84 -16.63 15.13
N ALA A 393 -3.09 -16.36 15.50
CA ALA A 393 -4.24 -17.01 14.88
C ALA A 393 -4.41 -16.51 13.44
N ASP A 394 -4.24 -15.21 13.19
CA ASP A 394 -4.30 -14.64 11.84
C ASP A 394 -3.20 -15.24 10.95
N VAL A 395 -1.93 -15.22 11.41
CA VAL A 395 -0.80 -15.85 10.70
C VAL A 395 -1.06 -17.33 10.41
N SER A 396 -1.58 -18.09 11.39
CA SER A 396 -1.88 -19.52 11.20
C SER A 396 -2.97 -19.79 10.15
N ASN A 397 -3.85 -18.83 9.90
CA ASN A 397 -4.91 -18.89 8.90
C ASN A 397 -4.55 -18.21 7.57
N GLY A 398 -3.35 -17.63 7.45
CA GLY A 398 -2.95 -16.84 6.28
C GLY A 398 -3.73 -15.52 6.15
N VAL A 399 -4.28 -15.01 7.25
CA VAL A 399 -4.91 -13.69 7.33
C VAL A 399 -3.83 -12.66 7.66
N TRP A 400 -3.89 -11.52 7.00
CA TRP A 400 -3.01 -10.38 7.24
C TRP A 400 -3.88 -9.16 7.53
N LYS A 401 -3.63 -8.49 8.66
CA LYS A 401 -4.36 -7.30 9.12
C LYS A 401 -3.43 -6.11 9.16
N ASN A 402 -3.69 -5.15 8.30
CA ASN A 402 -2.98 -3.88 8.22
C ASN A 402 -3.98 -2.71 8.27
N ILE A 403 -3.73 -1.75 9.16
CA ILE A 403 -4.43 -0.46 9.22
C ILE A 403 -3.63 0.49 8.33
N THR A 404 -4.26 1.00 7.28
CA THR A 404 -3.62 1.89 6.29
C THR A 404 -4.29 3.25 6.30
N TYR A 405 -3.61 4.30 5.80
CA TYR A 405 -4.36 5.44 5.29
C TYR A 405 -5.38 4.99 4.24
N ARG A 406 -6.44 5.78 4.09
CA ARG A 406 -7.48 5.60 3.09
C ARG A 406 -6.89 5.32 1.70
N ASP A 407 -7.62 4.52 0.93
CA ASP A 407 -7.21 3.95 -0.36
C ASP A 407 -5.96 3.05 -0.34
N GLY A 408 -5.29 2.86 0.81
CA GLY A 408 -4.12 2.00 0.96
C GLY A 408 -2.80 2.76 1.15
N GLY A 409 -2.83 4.10 1.23
CA GLY A 409 -1.80 4.91 1.87
C GLY A 409 -0.37 4.89 1.31
N GLY A 410 -0.13 4.34 0.12
CA GLY A 410 1.21 4.18 -0.46
C GLY A 410 2.13 3.19 0.28
N VAL A 411 1.68 2.60 1.38
CA VAL A 411 2.40 1.60 2.19
C VAL A 411 2.23 0.19 1.63
N ILE A 412 2.68 -0.83 2.37
CA ILE A 412 2.40 -2.23 2.01
C ILE A 412 0.88 -2.37 1.98
N GLY A 413 0.34 -2.69 0.80
CA GLY A 413 -1.10 -2.64 0.55
C GLY A 413 -1.38 -2.56 -0.95
N ARG A 414 -1.20 -1.38 -1.55
CA ARG A 414 -1.36 -1.18 -3.01
C ARG A 414 -0.07 -0.86 -3.77
N ASN A 415 0.96 -0.38 -3.07
CA ASN A 415 2.19 0.14 -3.68
C ASN A 415 1.96 1.26 -4.72
N ASP A 416 1.01 2.16 -4.43
CA ASP A 416 0.71 3.36 -5.20
C ASP A 416 1.23 4.60 -4.46
N TRP A 417 2.30 5.23 -4.96
CA TRP A 417 2.94 6.36 -4.27
C TRP A 417 2.11 7.65 -4.29
N SER A 418 1.08 7.77 -5.15
CA SER A 418 0.17 8.92 -5.14
C SER A 418 -0.72 8.98 -3.89
N LYS A 419 -0.81 7.85 -3.15
CA LYS A 419 -1.57 7.71 -1.90
C LYS A 419 -0.75 7.99 -0.64
N ILE A 420 0.51 8.41 -0.78
CA ILE A 420 1.30 8.94 0.33
C ILE A 420 0.76 10.33 0.66
N PRO A 421 0.41 10.66 1.91
CA PRO A 421 0.03 12.03 2.28
C PRO A 421 1.20 13.01 2.11
N THR A 422 0.89 14.20 1.64
CA THR A 422 1.82 15.33 1.59
C THR A 422 2.02 15.88 2.99
N ILE A 423 3.27 15.97 3.41
CA ILE A 423 3.66 16.76 4.58
C ILE A 423 4.31 18.06 4.12
N THR A 424 3.93 19.17 4.74
CA THR A 424 4.61 20.46 4.55
C THR A 424 5.39 20.80 5.82
N LEU A 425 6.68 21.10 5.71
CA LEU A 425 7.48 21.52 6.85
C LEU A 425 7.08 22.93 7.30
N GLY A 426 6.74 23.11 8.58
CA GLY A 426 6.37 24.40 9.19
C GLY A 426 7.48 25.43 9.20
#